data_AF-A0A644ZKP5-F1
#
_entry.id   AF-A0A644ZKP5-F1
#
_cell.length_a   1.000
_cell.length_b   1.000
_cell.length_c   1.000
_cell.angle_alpha   90.00
_cell.angle_beta   90.00
_cell.angle_gamma   90.00
#
_symmetry.space_group_name_H-M   'P 1'
#
loop_
_entity.id
_entity.type
_entity.pdbx_description
1 polymer ?
#
loop_
_entity_poly.entity_id
_entity_poly.type
_entity_poly.pdbx_seq_one_letter_code
_entity_poly.pdbx_strand_id
1 'polypeptide(L)'
;MVGEFPELQGIMGRYYAQNDGLDLAVADAIEDHYKPRFAGDELPRGDVGVIVALADKLETLVGMFGIGNLPTGDRDPFALRRHALGVIRMLVEKDLELDLETLLVSTLPAFGDKIQDATPQLVEFIYDRLANMFREQGYSAQEVEAVLALQPQRLSDVQKRLEAVRAFAALPEAPALAAANKRVGNILKKAETDVQPQVNQALLAEQAEKDLYAVLQQVAPKAQQQFAAGDYTASLQTLAALRVSVDAFFEQVMVNAEDPALRANRLGLLAVLHEAMNRVADLAKLAV
;
A
#
# COMPACT_ATOMS: atom_id res chain seq x y z
N MET A 1 -28.83 -34.20 -2.57
CA MET A 1 -28.66 -33.27 -1.44
C MET A 1 -27.37 -32.43 -1.53
N VAL A 2 -26.41 -32.77 -2.41
CA VAL A 2 -25.26 -31.91 -2.76
C VAL A 2 -25.64 -31.15 -4.03
N GLY A 3 -26.00 -29.87 -3.90
CA GLY A 3 -26.25 -28.98 -5.05
C GLY A 3 -27.51 -28.11 -4.99
N GLU A 4 -28.45 -28.32 -4.06
CA GLU A 4 -29.78 -27.70 -4.19
C GLU A 4 -29.95 -26.32 -3.55
N PHE A 5 -29.09 -25.86 -2.63
CA PHE A 5 -29.28 -24.54 -2.01
C PHE A 5 -27.97 -23.82 -1.60
N PRO A 6 -27.18 -23.28 -2.56
CA PRO A 6 -26.03 -22.42 -2.25
C PRO A 6 -26.42 -21.22 -1.35
N GLU A 7 -27.68 -20.79 -1.44
CA GLU A 7 -28.26 -19.72 -0.63
C GLU A 7 -28.36 -20.07 0.86
N LEU A 8 -28.38 -21.36 1.22
CA LEU A 8 -28.47 -21.84 2.61
C LEU A 8 -27.10 -22.12 3.25
N GLN A 9 -26.00 -21.81 2.56
CA GLN A 9 -24.65 -22.07 3.06
C GLN A 9 -24.42 -21.35 4.40
N GLY A 10 -24.09 -22.13 5.44
CA GLY A 10 -23.89 -21.63 6.81
C GLY A 10 -25.18 -21.38 7.63
N ILE A 11 -26.32 -21.14 6.99
CA ILE A 11 -27.59 -20.77 7.66
C ILE A 11 -28.07 -21.87 8.61
N MET A 12 -28.12 -23.12 8.14
CA MET A 12 -28.58 -24.24 8.98
C MET A 12 -27.64 -24.48 10.17
N GLY A 13 -26.33 -24.31 9.96
CA GLY A 13 -25.34 -24.47 11.03
C GLY A 13 -25.55 -23.48 12.16
N ARG A 14 -25.89 -22.23 11.85
CA ARG A 14 -26.26 -21.23 12.85
C ARG A 14 -27.50 -21.63 13.64
N TYR A 15 -28.56 -22.10 12.98
CA TYR A 15 -29.79 -22.52 13.67
C TYR A 15 -29.51 -23.68 14.64
N TYR A 16 -28.68 -24.66 14.23
CA TYR A 16 -28.29 -25.75 15.13
C TYR A 16 -27.45 -25.25 16.30
N ALA A 17 -26.46 -24.39 16.06
CA ALA A 17 -25.65 -23.80 17.11
C ALA A 17 -26.50 -23.03 18.15
N GLN A 18 -27.50 -22.29 17.70
CA GLN A 18 -28.44 -21.59 18.59
C GLN A 18 -29.32 -22.57 19.38
N ASN A 19 -29.84 -23.61 18.72
CA ASN A 19 -30.65 -24.63 19.39
C ASN A 19 -29.85 -25.41 20.44
N ASP A 20 -28.56 -25.62 20.21
CA ASP A 20 -27.63 -26.28 21.14
C ASP A 20 -27.16 -25.35 22.28
N GLY A 21 -27.63 -24.09 22.31
CA GLY A 21 -27.34 -23.12 23.35
C GLY A 21 -25.93 -22.52 23.27
N LEU A 22 -25.28 -22.58 22.11
CA LEU A 22 -23.99 -21.92 21.89
C LEU A 22 -24.15 -20.39 21.87
N ASP A 23 -23.05 -19.69 22.16
CA ASP A 23 -23.00 -18.23 22.13
C ASP A 23 -23.35 -17.69 20.73
N LEU A 24 -24.05 -16.55 20.68
CA LEU A 24 -24.50 -15.95 19.44
C LEU A 24 -23.33 -15.60 18.50
N ALA A 25 -22.18 -15.18 19.04
CA ALA A 25 -21.00 -14.87 18.22
C ALA A 25 -20.46 -16.12 17.51
N VAL A 26 -20.55 -17.29 18.13
CA VAL A 26 -20.18 -18.58 17.51
C VAL A 26 -21.20 -18.97 16.45
N ALA A 27 -22.49 -18.87 16.78
CA ALA A 27 -23.55 -19.20 15.84
C ALA A 27 -23.52 -18.29 14.59
N ASP A 28 -23.32 -16.98 14.77
CA ASP A 28 -23.18 -16.03 13.67
C ASP A 28 -21.91 -16.29 12.84
N ALA A 29 -20.78 -16.67 13.47
CA ALA A 29 -19.55 -17.02 12.76
C ALA A 29 -19.71 -18.29 11.90
N ILE A 30 -20.48 -19.29 12.36
CA ILE A 30 -20.79 -20.50 11.58
C ILE A 30 -21.54 -20.15 10.30
N GLU A 31 -22.42 -19.14 10.31
CA GLU A 31 -23.05 -18.66 9.08
C GLU A 31 -22.10 -17.80 8.25
N ASP A 32 -21.41 -16.87 8.91
CA ASP A 32 -20.73 -15.78 8.22
C ASP A 32 -19.34 -16.13 7.68
N HIS A 33 -18.68 -17.22 8.10
CA HIS A 33 -17.29 -17.48 7.67
C HIS A 33 -17.13 -17.67 6.14
N TYR A 34 -18.21 -18.00 5.44
CA TYR A 34 -18.22 -18.05 3.98
C TYR A 34 -18.18 -16.65 3.33
N LYS A 35 -18.61 -15.61 4.05
CA LYS A 35 -18.65 -14.23 3.56
C LYS A 35 -17.25 -13.60 3.43
N PRO A 36 -17.07 -12.65 2.50
CA PRO A 36 -17.95 -12.38 1.37
C PRO A 36 -17.87 -13.50 0.32
N ARG A 37 -19.02 -13.94 -0.19
CA ARG A 37 -19.14 -15.08 -1.13
C ARG A 37 -19.01 -14.67 -2.59
N PHE A 38 -19.22 -13.40 -2.89
CA PHE A 38 -19.11 -12.78 -4.22
C PHE A 38 -18.82 -11.28 -4.08
N ALA A 39 -18.50 -10.61 -5.19
CA ALA A 39 -18.24 -9.17 -5.22
C ALA A 39 -19.48 -8.38 -4.79
N GLY A 40 -19.36 -7.54 -3.77
CA GLY A 40 -20.48 -6.78 -3.19
C GLY A 40 -21.32 -7.52 -2.14
N ASP A 41 -20.97 -8.77 -1.77
CA ASP A 41 -21.61 -9.46 -0.65
C ASP A 41 -21.31 -8.76 0.69
N GLU A 42 -22.10 -9.05 1.73
CA GLU A 42 -21.83 -8.54 3.07
C GLU A 42 -20.54 -9.14 3.65
N LEU A 43 -19.93 -8.43 4.61
CA LEU A 43 -18.84 -8.96 5.42
C LEU A 43 -19.39 -9.67 6.66
N PRO A 44 -18.60 -10.54 7.31
CA PRO A 44 -19.00 -11.14 8.59
C PRO A 44 -19.41 -10.09 9.63
N ARG A 45 -20.46 -10.40 10.41
CA ARG A 45 -21.08 -9.47 11.37
C ARG A 45 -20.15 -9.10 12.51
N GLY A 46 -19.45 -10.08 13.09
CA GLY A 46 -18.57 -9.89 14.24
C GLY A 46 -17.16 -10.45 14.02
N ASP A 47 -16.27 -10.11 14.94
CA ASP A 47 -14.83 -10.42 14.83
C ASP A 47 -14.55 -11.92 14.74
N VAL A 48 -15.30 -12.75 15.48
CA VAL A 48 -15.18 -14.21 15.41
C VAL A 48 -15.41 -14.70 13.98
N GLY A 49 -16.43 -14.18 13.29
CA GLY A 49 -16.72 -14.51 11.90
C GLY A 49 -15.65 -13.99 10.94
N VAL A 50 -15.14 -12.77 11.16
CA VAL A 50 -14.05 -12.19 10.37
C VAL A 50 -12.77 -13.03 10.48
N ILE A 51 -12.40 -13.44 11.70
CA ILE A 51 -11.21 -14.26 11.95
C ILE A 51 -11.30 -15.59 11.22
N VAL A 52 -12.43 -16.30 11.36
CA VAL A 52 -12.60 -17.61 10.70
C VAL A 52 -12.69 -17.45 9.18
N ALA A 53 -13.37 -16.42 8.67
CA ALA A 53 -13.44 -16.13 7.24
C ALA A 53 -12.06 -15.80 6.64
N LEU A 54 -11.24 -15.03 7.35
CA LEU A 54 -9.86 -14.74 6.95
C LEU A 54 -9.04 -16.03 6.95
N ALA A 55 -9.09 -16.81 8.02
CA ALA A 55 -8.33 -18.07 8.13
C ALA A 55 -8.65 -19.03 6.98
N ASP A 56 -9.94 -19.24 6.67
CA ASP A 56 -10.40 -20.09 5.56
C ASP A 56 -9.87 -19.61 4.19
N LYS A 57 -9.99 -18.30 3.92
CA LYS A 57 -9.56 -17.71 2.65
C LYS A 57 -8.03 -17.68 2.51
N LEU A 58 -7.31 -17.41 3.60
CA LEU A 58 -5.84 -17.41 3.64
C LEU A 58 -5.29 -18.82 3.45
N GLU A 59 -5.86 -19.82 4.12
CA GLU A 59 -5.50 -21.24 3.93
C GLU A 59 -5.63 -21.60 2.45
N THR A 60 -6.77 -21.29 1.82
CA THR A 60 -6.98 -21.61 0.40
C THR A 60 -5.99 -20.88 -0.50
N LEU A 61 -5.76 -19.58 -0.28
CA LEU A 61 -4.84 -18.79 -1.11
C LEU A 61 -3.40 -19.27 -0.98
N VAL A 62 -2.89 -19.39 0.25
CA VAL A 62 -1.51 -19.79 0.54
C VAL A 62 -1.28 -21.23 0.09
N GLY A 63 -2.21 -22.13 0.39
CA GLY A 63 -2.14 -23.53 -0.01
C GLY A 63 -2.11 -23.70 -1.53
N MET A 64 -3.03 -23.05 -2.26
CA MET A 64 -3.14 -23.20 -3.71
C MET A 64 -1.96 -22.56 -4.47
N PHE A 65 -1.49 -21.38 -4.03
CA PHE A 65 -0.28 -20.78 -4.57
C PHE A 65 0.94 -21.67 -4.29
N GLY A 66 1.07 -22.19 -3.08
CA GLY A 66 2.22 -22.99 -2.66
C GLY A 66 2.33 -24.36 -3.33
N ILE A 67 1.23 -24.91 -3.88
CA ILE A 67 1.26 -26.10 -4.75
C ILE A 67 1.32 -25.76 -6.26
N GLY A 68 1.36 -24.48 -6.64
CA GLY A 68 1.43 -24.03 -8.02
C GLY A 68 0.10 -24.03 -8.80
N ASN A 69 -1.05 -24.14 -8.11
CA ASN A 69 -2.38 -24.11 -8.72
C ASN A 69 -2.90 -22.66 -8.88
N LEU A 70 -2.19 -21.90 -9.70
CA LEU A 70 -2.49 -20.49 -9.96
C LEU A 70 -3.67 -20.33 -10.94
N PRO A 71 -4.47 -19.24 -10.82
CA PRO A 71 -5.50 -18.94 -11.79
C PRO A 71 -4.88 -18.52 -13.13
N THR A 72 -5.46 -18.94 -14.27
CA THR A 72 -4.89 -18.72 -15.61
C THR A 72 -5.93 -18.17 -16.58
N GLY A 73 -5.63 -17.06 -17.27
CA GLY A 73 -6.59 -16.41 -18.18
C GLY A 73 -7.95 -16.20 -17.50
N ASP A 74 -9.03 -16.66 -18.11
CA ASP A 74 -10.37 -16.60 -17.48
C ASP A 74 -10.65 -17.74 -16.50
N ARG A 75 -9.79 -18.76 -16.41
CA ARG A 75 -9.98 -19.92 -15.54
C ARG A 75 -9.49 -19.65 -14.12
N ASP A 76 -10.41 -19.80 -13.18
CA ASP A 76 -10.15 -19.75 -11.75
C ASP A 76 -10.95 -20.85 -11.03
N PRO A 77 -10.52 -22.13 -11.15
CA PRO A 77 -11.29 -23.28 -10.69
C PRO A 77 -11.48 -23.33 -9.17
N PHE A 78 -10.60 -22.69 -8.41
CA PHE A 78 -10.64 -22.62 -6.95
C PHE A 78 -11.07 -21.23 -6.44
N ALA A 79 -11.61 -20.38 -7.32
CA ALA A 79 -12.10 -19.04 -6.99
C ALA A 79 -11.07 -18.14 -6.27
N LEU A 80 -9.77 -18.29 -6.53
CA LEU A 80 -8.68 -17.57 -5.86
C LEU A 80 -8.80 -16.06 -6.00
N ARG A 81 -9.30 -15.56 -7.14
CA ARG A 81 -9.57 -14.13 -7.33
C ARG A 81 -10.62 -13.63 -6.35
N ARG A 82 -11.61 -14.46 -6.07
CA ARG A 82 -12.71 -14.18 -5.16
C ARG A 82 -12.26 -14.24 -3.70
N HIS A 83 -11.48 -15.26 -3.35
CA HIS A 83 -10.85 -15.36 -2.02
C HIS A 83 -9.97 -14.14 -1.74
N ALA A 84 -9.11 -13.74 -2.68
CA ALA A 84 -8.26 -12.57 -2.54
C ALA A 84 -9.06 -11.27 -2.38
N LEU A 85 -10.12 -11.07 -3.20
CA LEU A 85 -11.00 -9.92 -3.03
C LEU A 85 -11.70 -9.93 -1.66
N GLY A 86 -12.11 -11.11 -1.17
CA GLY A 86 -12.70 -11.24 0.16
C GLY A 86 -11.74 -10.88 1.29
N VAL A 87 -10.48 -11.31 1.21
CA VAL A 87 -9.41 -10.92 2.14
C VAL A 87 -9.19 -9.40 2.09
N ILE A 88 -9.03 -8.83 0.90
CA ILE A 88 -8.87 -7.38 0.70
C ILE A 88 -10.00 -6.61 1.36
N ARG A 89 -11.25 -6.97 1.07
CA ARG A 89 -12.43 -6.27 1.61
C ARG A 89 -12.48 -6.36 3.13
N MET A 90 -12.19 -7.52 3.72
CA MET A 90 -12.13 -7.64 5.18
C MET A 90 -11.01 -6.79 5.79
N LEU A 91 -9.81 -6.78 5.22
CA LEU A 91 -8.70 -5.97 5.71
C LEU A 91 -8.99 -4.46 5.58
N VAL A 92 -9.63 -4.04 4.49
CA VAL A 92 -9.92 -2.63 4.19
C VAL A 92 -11.16 -2.12 4.92
N GLU A 93 -12.32 -2.74 4.71
CA GLU A 93 -13.62 -2.22 5.19
C GLU A 93 -13.81 -2.40 6.70
N LYS A 94 -13.12 -3.37 7.32
CA LYS A 94 -13.09 -3.51 8.80
C LYS A 94 -11.92 -2.75 9.44
N ASP A 95 -11.11 -2.05 8.65
CA ASP A 95 -9.94 -1.29 9.10
C ASP A 95 -9.01 -2.09 10.02
N LEU A 96 -8.66 -3.31 9.61
CA LEU A 96 -7.87 -4.22 10.45
C LEU A 96 -6.40 -3.78 10.47
N GLU A 97 -5.84 -3.71 11.68
CA GLU A 97 -4.43 -3.35 11.91
C GLU A 97 -3.49 -4.54 11.67
N LEU A 98 -3.59 -5.14 10.48
CA LEU A 98 -2.82 -6.33 10.10
C LEU A 98 -1.89 -6.02 8.92
N ASP A 99 -0.65 -6.47 9.05
CA ASP A 99 0.36 -6.44 7.99
C ASP A 99 0.12 -7.61 7.03
N LEU A 100 -0.04 -7.31 5.73
CA LEU A 100 -0.41 -8.30 4.73
C LEU A 100 0.62 -9.44 4.63
N GLU A 101 1.91 -9.12 4.51
CA GLU A 101 2.95 -10.14 4.38
C GLU A 101 3.03 -11.02 5.63
N THR A 102 2.99 -10.41 6.82
CA THR A 102 2.96 -11.13 8.09
C THR A 102 1.77 -12.08 8.16
N LEU A 103 0.59 -11.64 7.71
CA LEU A 103 -0.61 -12.46 7.68
C LEU A 103 -0.45 -13.68 6.76
N LEU A 104 0.09 -13.49 5.55
CA LEU A 104 0.35 -14.59 4.61
C LEU A 104 1.39 -15.57 5.17
N VAL A 105 2.52 -15.06 5.67
CA VAL A 105 3.59 -15.88 6.25
C VAL A 105 3.11 -16.66 7.47
N SER A 106 2.22 -16.08 8.29
CA SER A 106 1.65 -16.74 9.46
C SER A 106 0.81 -17.98 9.13
N THR A 107 0.38 -18.12 7.87
CA THR A 107 -0.43 -19.25 7.40
C THR A 107 0.43 -20.44 6.97
N LEU A 108 1.68 -20.20 6.54
CA LEU A 108 2.60 -21.25 6.05
C LEU A 108 2.78 -22.44 7.01
N PRO A 109 2.94 -22.24 8.34
CA PRO A 109 3.15 -23.36 9.27
C PRO A 109 2.02 -24.39 9.29
N ALA A 110 0.78 -24.01 8.93
CA ALA A 110 -0.34 -24.94 8.88
C ALA A 110 -0.16 -26.06 7.83
N PHE A 111 0.67 -25.82 6.82
CA PHE A 111 0.93 -26.77 5.73
C PHE A 111 2.17 -27.64 5.96
N GLY A 112 3.09 -27.22 6.84
CA GLY A 112 4.41 -27.86 6.98
C GLY A 112 5.12 -27.95 5.63
N ASP A 113 5.67 -29.11 5.29
CA ASP A 113 6.44 -29.31 4.06
C ASP A 113 5.56 -29.61 2.81
N LYS A 114 4.24 -29.45 2.90
CA LYS A 114 3.31 -29.80 1.81
C LYS A 114 3.30 -28.79 0.66
N ILE A 115 3.79 -27.57 0.90
CA ILE A 115 3.75 -26.46 -0.05
C ILE A 115 5.10 -25.75 -0.11
N GLN A 116 5.35 -25.05 -1.21
CA GLN A 116 6.47 -24.10 -1.30
C GLN A 116 6.01 -22.72 -0.84
N ASP A 117 6.96 -21.90 -0.38
CA ASP A 117 6.68 -20.50 -0.10
C ASP A 117 6.52 -19.70 -1.40
N ALA A 118 5.26 -19.38 -1.72
CA ALA A 118 4.86 -18.56 -2.85
C ALA A 118 4.36 -17.18 -2.41
N THR A 119 4.72 -16.72 -1.20
CA THR A 119 4.26 -15.44 -0.63
C THR A 119 4.50 -14.25 -1.57
N PRO A 120 5.68 -14.07 -2.20
CA PRO A 120 5.90 -12.94 -3.10
C PRO A 120 4.90 -12.89 -4.28
N GLN A 121 4.61 -14.05 -4.89
CA GLN A 121 3.66 -14.15 -6.00
C GLN A 121 2.23 -13.88 -5.54
N LEU A 122 1.87 -14.31 -4.33
CA LEU A 122 0.55 -14.06 -3.75
C LEU A 122 0.36 -12.58 -3.37
N VAL A 123 1.42 -11.93 -2.86
CA VAL A 123 1.42 -10.48 -2.59
C VAL A 123 1.18 -9.70 -3.88
N GLU A 124 1.92 -10.00 -4.95
CA GLU A 124 1.70 -9.40 -6.27
C GLU A 124 0.26 -9.61 -6.76
N PHE A 125 -0.27 -10.83 -6.63
CA PHE A 125 -1.63 -11.15 -7.00
C PHE A 125 -2.68 -10.36 -6.20
N ILE A 126 -2.48 -10.16 -4.90
CA ILE A 126 -3.38 -9.38 -4.05
C ILE A 126 -3.31 -7.89 -4.44
N TYR A 127 -2.13 -7.33 -4.65
CA TYR A 127 -2.00 -5.93 -5.10
C TYR A 127 -2.61 -5.69 -6.48
N ASP A 128 -2.51 -6.64 -7.41
CA ASP A 128 -3.19 -6.55 -8.71
C ASP A 128 -4.71 -6.47 -8.56
N ARG A 129 -5.30 -7.23 -7.63
CA ARG A 129 -6.74 -7.19 -7.35
C ARG A 129 -7.14 -5.91 -6.65
N LEU A 130 -6.34 -5.45 -5.70
CA LEU A 130 -6.53 -4.18 -5.01
C LEU A 130 -6.50 -3.02 -6.01
N ALA A 131 -5.56 -3.04 -6.96
CA ALA A 131 -5.46 -2.05 -8.02
C ALA A 131 -6.74 -1.98 -8.87
N ASN A 132 -7.27 -3.13 -9.29
CA ASN A 132 -8.49 -3.20 -10.09
C ASN A 132 -9.71 -2.70 -9.30
N MET A 133 -9.82 -3.08 -8.02
CA MET A 133 -10.89 -2.61 -7.14
C MET A 133 -10.94 -1.08 -7.06
N PHE A 134 -9.80 -0.41 -6.86
CA PHE A 134 -9.77 1.05 -6.80
C PHE A 134 -9.97 1.72 -8.16
N ARG A 135 -9.54 1.09 -9.27
CA ARG A 135 -9.85 1.59 -10.62
C ARG A 135 -11.35 1.55 -10.90
N GLU A 136 -12.04 0.49 -10.50
CA GLU A 136 -13.50 0.37 -10.61
C GLU A 136 -14.23 1.41 -9.74
N GLN A 137 -13.62 1.83 -8.62
CA GLN A 137 -14.12 2.93 -7.78
C GLN A 137 -13.83 4.34 -8.35
N GLY A 138 -13.21 4.43 -9.53
CA GLY A 138 -12.99 5.70 -10.23
C GLY A 138 -11.64 6.36 -9.95
N TYR A 139 -10.67 5.65 -9.37
CA TYR A 139 -9.28 6.12 -9.35
C TYR A 139 -8.59 5.88 -10.69
N SER A 140 -7.77 6.84 -11.11
CA SER A 140 -6.98 6.71 -12.34
C SER A 140 -5.86 5.68 -12.16
N ALA A 141 -5.36 5.14 -13.28
CA ALA A 141 -4.25 4.20 -13.24
C ALA A 141 -2.99 4.80 -12.58
N GLN A 142 -2.72 6.08 -12.79
CA GLN A 142 -1.58 6.79 -12.22
C GLN A 142 -1.72 6.97 -10.69
N GLU A 143 -2.91 7.35 -10.20
CA GLU A 143 -3.17 7.47 -8.76
C GLU A 143 -2.93 6.13 -8.05
N VAL A 144 -3.48 5.05 -8.61
CA VAL A 144 -3.34 3.70 -8.05
C VAL A 144 -1.89 3.22 -8.09
N GLU A 145 -1.20 3.39 -9.22
CA GLU A 145 0.20 2.99 -9.35
C GLU A 145 1.12 3.77 -8.40
N ALA A 146 0.87 5.08 -8.21
CA ALA A 146 1.63 5.91 -7.28
C ALA A 146 1.56 5.36 -5.84
N VAL A 147 0.38 4.96 -5.37
CA VAL A 147 0.22 4.44 -4.00
C VAL A 147 0.74 3.01 -3.88
N LEU A 148 0.37 2.13 -4.82
CA LEU A 148 0.69 0.70 -4.72
C LEU A 148 2.15 0.37 -5.02
N ALA A 149 2.89 1.25 -5.71
CA ALA A 149 4.33 1.09 -5.89
C ALA A 149 5.12 1.03 -4.57
N LEU A 150 4.56 1.57 -3.48
CA LEU A 150 5.15 1.49 -2.14
C LEU A 150 4.79 0.22 -1.37
N GLN A 151 3.91 -0.63 -1.92
CA GLN A 151 3.37 -1.83 -1.28
C GLN A 151 2.97 -1.60 0.21
N PRO A 152 1.97 -0.73 0.49
CA PRO A 152 1.54 -0.47 1.86
C PRO A 152 1.00 -1.73 2.54
N GLN A 153 1.65 -2.17 3.62
CA GLN A 153 1.31 -3.43 4.28
C GLN A 153 -0.06 -3.44 4.95
N ARG A 154 -0.51 -2.28 5.47
CA ARG A 154 -1.87 -2.10 5.98
C ARG A 154 -2.77 -1.67 4.83
N LEU A 155 -3.59 -2.60 4.33
CA LEU A 155 -4.41 -2.35 3.16
C LEU A 155 -5.47 -1.26 3.39
N SER A 156 -5.95 -1.08 4.62
CA SER A 156 -6.94 -0.04 4.94
C SER A 156 -6.39 1.39 4.78
N ASP A 157 -5.07 1.58 4.80
CA ASP A 157 -4.44 2.88 4.55
C ASP A 157 -4.46 3.28 3.07
N VAL A 158 -4.58 2.32 2.16
CA VAL A 158 -4.47 2.55 0.71
C VAL A 158 -5.53 3.54 0.23
N GLN A 159 -6.76 3.44 0.72
CA GLN A 159 -7.81 4.40 0.36
C GLN A 159 -7.48 5.82 0.83
N LYS A 160 -7.04 5.97 2.09
CA LYS A 160 -6.66 7.28 2.65
C LYS A 160 -5.48 7.89 1.87
N ARG A 161 -4.52 7.07 1.44
CA ARG A 161 -3.38 7.49 0.61
C ARG A 161 -3.81 7.90 -0.79
N LEU A 162 -4.74 7.16 -1.41
CA LEU A 162 -5.31 7.50 -2.71
C LEU A 162 -6.05 8.84 -2.67
N GLU A 163 -6.84 9.09 -1.62
CA GLU A 163 -7.50 10.38 -1.38
C GLU A 163 -6.48 11.51 -1.24
N ALA A 164 -5.40 11.28 -0.49
CA ALA A 164 -4.30 12.24 -0.35
C ALA A 164 -3.59 12.53 -1.67
N VAL A 165 -3.32 11.51 -2.48
CA VAL A 165 -2.72 11.65 -3.81
C VAL A 165 -3.62 12.44 -4.74
N ARG A 166 -4.93 12.18 -4.73
CA ARG A 166 -5.91 12.93 -5.50
C ARG A 166 -5.96 14.40 -5.09
N ALA A 167 -5.98 14.67 -3.78
CA ALA A 167 -5.96 16.02 -3.25
C ALA A 167 -4.67 16.77 -3.61
N PHE A 168 -3.52 16.08 -3.54
CA PHE A 168 -2.23 16.62 -3.99
C PHE A 168 -2.23 16.92 -5.48
N ALA A 169 -2.69 15.99 -6.33
CA ALA A 169 -2.71 16.14 -7.79
C ALA A 169 -3.58 17.33 -8.26
N ALA A 170 -4.56 17.75 -7.45
CA ALA A 170 -5.37 18.95 -7.71
C ALA A 170 -4.65 20.28 -7.41
N LEU A 171 -3.49 20.25 -6.74
CA LEU A 171 -2.72 21.45 -6.41
C LEU A 171 -1.98 22.01 -7.63
N PRO A 172 -1.91 23.35 -7.79
CA PRO A 172 -1.11 23.99 -8.84
C PRO A 172 0.38 23.61 -8.82
N GLU A 173 0.90 23.24 -7.65
CA GLU A 173 2.30 22.86 -7.44
C GLU A 173 2.62 21.43 -7.90
N ALA A 174 1.61 20.56 -7.97
CA ALA A 174 1.83 19.12 -8.11
C ALA A 174 2.56 18.69 -9.39
N PRO A 175 2.25 19.23 -10.59
CA PRO A 175 2.97 18.83 -11.81
C PRO A 175 4.48 19.13 -11.73
N ALA A 176 4.85 20.29 -11.18
CA ALA A 176 6.25 20.68 -11.02
C ALA A 176 6.96 19.78 -10.00
N LEU A 177 6.33 19.53 -8.85
CA LEU A 177 6.88 18.67 -7.80
C LEU A 177 7.00 17.21 -8.23
N ALA A 178 6.02 16.67 -8.96
CA ALA A 178 6.07 15.31 -9.50
C ALA A 178 7.22 15.15 -10.51
N ALA A 179 7.37 16.12 -11.43
CA ALA A 179 8.46 16.13 -12.40
C ALA A 179 9.83 16.26 -11.72
N ALA A 180 9.95 17.14 -10.72
CA ALA A 180 11.16 17.29 -9.93
C ALA A 180 11.49 16.00 -9.18
N ASN A 181 10.51 15.35 -8.55
CA ASN A 181 10.69 14.09 -7.84
C ASN A 181 11.15 12.96 -8.79
N LYS A 182 10.56 12.86 -9.99
CA LYS A 182 11.01 11.93 -11.05
C LYS A 182 12.46 12.20 -11.46
N ARG A 183 12.85 13.47 -11.60
CA ARG A 183 14.23 13.88 -11.89
C ARG A 183 15.17 13.47 -10.74
N VAL A 184 14.79 13.71 -9.50
CA VAL A 184 15.55 13.31 -8.31
C VAL A 184 15.78 11.79 -8.32
N GLY A 185 14.72 10.99 -8.46
CA GLY A 185 14.84 9.52 -8.51
C GLY A 185 15.78 9.04 -9.62
N ASN A 186 15.74 9.67 -10.81
CA ASN A 186 16.65 9.34 -11.91
C ASN A 186 18.11 9.73 -11.64
N ILE A 187 18.35 10.83 -10.92
CA ILE A 187 19.69 11.25 -10.50
C ILE A 187 20.24 10.25 -9.47
N LEU A 188 19.45 9.90 -8.45
CA LEU A 188 19.86 8.98 -7.40
C LEU A 188 20.16 7.58 -7.96
N LYS A 189 19.35 7.07 -8.90
CA LYS A 189 19.59 5.78 -9.59
C LYS A 189 20.88 5.75 -10.41
N LYS A 190 21.37 6.91 -10.87
CA LYS A 190 22.61 7.03 -11.65
C LYS A 190 23.84 7.24 -10.78
N ALA A 191 23.68 7.42 -9.47
CA ALA A 191 24.82 7.53 -8.57
C ALA A 191 25.60 6.21 -8.54
N GLU A 192 26.92 6.28 -8.66
CA GLU A 192 27.81 5.10 -8.67
C GLU A 192 27.93 4.44 -7.28
N THR A 193 27.62 5.21 -6.24
CA THR A 193 27.72 4.81 -4.83
C THR A 193 26.36 4.87 -4.17
N ASP A 194 26.16 4.05 -3.13
CA ASP A 194 24.98 4.10 -2.28
C ASP A 194 24.85 5.48 -1.61
N VAL A 195 23.79 6.21 -1.94
CA VAL A 195 23.58 7.59 -1.49
C VAL A 195 22.83 7.55 -0.17
N GLN A 196 23.50 7.99 0.90
CA GLN A 196 22.88 8.11 2.20
C GLN A 196 22.08 9.43 2.30
N PRO A 197 20.87 9.42 2.88
CA PRO A 197 20.03 10.62 3.08
C PRO A 197 20.57 11.49 4.23
N GLN A 198 21.80 11.99 4.06
CA GLN A 198 22.49 12.80 5.05
C GLN A 198 23.06 14.06 4.41
N VAL A 199 22.94 15.17 5.14
CA VAL A 199 23.39 16.48 4.69
C VAL A 199 24.36 17.05 5.72
N ASN A 200 25.56 17.38 5.27
CA ASN A 200 26.52 18.17 6.01
C ASN A 200 26.31 19.66 5.68
N GLN A 201 25.80 20.42 6.66
CA GLN A 201 25.52 21.85 6.50
C GLN A 201 26.76 22.68 6.13
N ALA A 202 27.94 22.25 6.57
CA ALA A 202 29.19 22.96 6.27
C ALA A 202 29.60 22.85 4.79
N LEU A 203 29.04 21.87 4.06
CA LEU A 203 29.30 21.63 2.64
C LEU A 203 28.19 22.19 1.74
N LEU A 204 27.22 22.93 2.29
CA LEU A 204 26.23 23.65 1.48
C LEU A 204 26.89 24.94 0.95
N ALA A 205 27.11 24.99 -0.36
CA ALA A 205 27.84 26.06 -1.02
C ALA A 205 26.88 27.17 -1.47
N GLU A 206 25.94 26.80 -2.35
CA GLU A 206 25.03 27.73 -3.01
C GLU A 206 23.86 28.14 -2.11
N GLN A 207 23.34 29.36 -2.31
CA GLN A 207 22.19 29.83 -1.53
C GLN A 207 20.95 28.96 -1.74
N ALA A 208 20.71 28.51 -2.98
CA ALA A 208 19.58 27.64 -3.30
C ALA A 208 19.62 26.28 -2.57
N GLU A 209 20.80 25.74 -2.27
CA GLU A 209 20.94 24.51 -1.46
C GLU A 209 20.58 24.75 -0.02
N LYS A 210 21.05 25.88 0.53
CA LYS A 210 20.79 26.29 1.91
C LYS A 210 19.30 26.55 2.11
N ASP A 211 18.66 27.21 1.15
CA ASP A 211 17.23 27.51 1.17
C ASP A 211 16.40 26.22 1.11
N LEU A 212 16.71 25.31 0.17
CA LEU A 212 16.04 24.01 0.08
C LEU A 212 16.20 23.20 1.37
N TYR A 213 17.42 23.14 1.91
CA TYR A 213 17.67 22.43 3.16
C TYR A 213 16.92 23.06 4.33
N ALA A 214 16.89 24.39 4.44
CA ALA A 214 16.18 25.10 5.50
C ALA A 214 14.66 24.85 5.45
N VAL A 215 14.06 24.90 4.26
CA VAL A 215 12.63 24.57 4.09
C VAL A 215 12.37 23.10 4.45
N LEU A 216 13.21 22.17 3.97
CA LEU A 216 13.10 20.74 4.31
C LEU A 216 13.14 20.48 5.81
N GLN A 217 14.04 21.13 6.55
CA GLN A 217 14.13 20.99 8.01
C GLN A 217 12.86 21.45 8.73
N GLN A 218 12.08 22.36 8.14
CA GLN A 218 10.81 22.81 8.71
C GLN A 218 9.63 21.92 8.32
N VAL A 219 9.53 21.55 7.03
CA VAL A 219 8.34 20.87 6.51
C VAL A 219 8.39 19.36 6.68
N ALA A 220 9.57 18.72 6.57
CA ALA A 220 9.67 17.27 6.62
C ALA A 220 9.29 16.68 7.99
N PRO A 221 9.69 17.25 9.15
CA PRO A 221 9.22 16.75 10.44
C PRO A 221 7.71 16.91 10.64
N LYS A 222 7.14 18.03 10.20
CA LYS A 222 5.70 18.29 10.28
C LYS A 222 4.91 17.31 9.41
N ALA A 223 5.33 17.11 8.16
CA ALA A 223 4.74 16.12 7.26
C ALA A 223 4.85 14.70 7.86
N GLN A 224 5.98 14.38 8.49
CA GLN A 224 6.14 13.08 9.15
C GLN A 224 5.19 12.87 10.34
N GLN A 225 4.97 13.91 11.15
CA GLN A 225 3.99 13.85 12.24
C GLN A 225 2.57 13.63 11.71
N GLN A 226 2.20 14.32 10.63
CA GLN A 226 0.91 14.15 9.97
C GLN A 226 0.73 12.75 9.39
N PHE A 227 1.77 12.24 8.71
CA PHE A 227 1.80 10.86 8.21
C PHE A 227 1.62 9.82 9.34
N ALA A 228 2.35 9.98 10.45
CA ALA A 228 2.24 9.08 11.60
C ALA A 228 0.87 9.16 12.29
N ALA A 229 0.18 10.30 12.18
CA ALA A 229 -1.19 10.47 12.66
C ALA A 229 -2.26 9.95 11.67
N GLY A 230 -1.86 9.41 10.52
CA GLY A 230 -2.78 8.95 9.47
C GLY A 230 -3.36 10.06 8.58
N ASP A 231 -2.91 11.31 8.73
CA ASP A 231 -3.32 12.44 7.90
C ASP A 231 -2.38 12.59 6.69
N TYR A 232 -2.56 11.68 5.73
CA TYR A 232 -1.74 11.65 4.52
C TYR A 232 -1.95 12.87 3.62
N THR A 233 -3.17 13.43 3.61
CA THR A 233 -3.51 14.62 2.82
C THR A 233 -2.74 15.83 3.32
N ALA A 234 -2.79 16.10 4.63
CA ALA A 234 -2.04 17.22 5.20
C ALA A 234 -0.53 17.02 5.08
N SER A 235 -0.04 15.78 5.17
CA SER A 235 1.37 15.46 4.93
C SER A 235 1.82 15.89 3.53
N LEU A 236 1.09 15.48 2.48
CA LEU A 236 1.43 15.87 1.10
C LEU A 236 1.27 17.38 0.84
N GLN A 237 0.22 18.00 1.39
CA GLN A 237 0.02 19.45 1.27
C GLN A 237 1.14 20.26 1.94
N THR A 238 1.62 19.81 3.10
CA THR A 238 2.76 20.44 3.78
C THR A 238 4.02 20.38 2.91
N LEU A 239 4.25 19.28 2.22
CA LEU A 239 5.39 19.12 1.30
C LEU A 239 5.24 19.94 0.02
N ALA A 240 4.03 20.35 -0.36
CA ALA A 240 3.82 21.22 -1.52
C ALA A 240 4.56 22.58 -1.41
N ALA A 241 4.83 23.03 -0.17
CA ALA A 241 5.61 24.23 0.10
C ALA A 241 7.06 24.17 -0.44
N LEU A 242 7.58 22.98 -0.75
CA LEU A 242 8.93 22.78 -1.28
C LEU A 242 9.10 23.27 -2.73
N ARG A 243 8.01 23.50 -3.47
CA ARG A 243 8.04 23.81 -4.90
C ARG A 243 9.09 24.87 -5.26
N VAL A 244 8.98 26.05 -4.64
CA VAL A 244 9.83 27.20 -5.00
C VAL A 244 11.31 26.88 -4.75
N SER A 245 11.63 26.26 -3.61
CA SER A 245 13.00 25.89 -3.27
C SER A 245 13.57 24.77 -4.15
N VAL A 246 12.72 23.83 -4.59
CA VAL A 246 13.13 22.72 -5.47
C VAL A 246 13.42 23.25 -6.88
N ASP A 247 12.56 24.13 -7.40
CA ASP A 247 12.76 24.78 -8.69
C ASP A 247 14.07 25.59 -8.68
N ALA A 248 14.25 26.46 -7.68
CA ALA A 248 15.47 27.27 -7.53
C ALA A 248 16.74 26.41 -7.41
N PHE A 249 16.69 25.30 -6.65
CA PHE A 249 17.80 24.35 -6.56
C PHE A 249 18.17 23.82 -7.94
N PHE A 250 17.19 23.37 -8.72
CA PHE A 250 17.46 22.75 -10.01
C PHE A 250 17.85 23.72 -11.12
N GLU A 251 17.51 25.00 -10.99
CA GLU A 251 17.96 26.08 -11.86
C GLU A 251 19.39 26.53 -11.56
N GLN A 252 19.77 26.57 -10.28
CA GLN A 252 21.02 27.22 -9.83
C GLN A 252 22.12 26.24 -9.43
N VAL A 253 21.78 24.97 -9.14
CA VAL A 253 22.70 23.99 -8.57
C VAL A 253 22.98 22.85 -9.55
N MET A 254 24.26 22.71 -9.92
CA MET A 254 24.72 21.57 -10.70
C MET A 254 25.02 20.37 -9.78
N VAL A 255 24.14 19.37 -9.75
CA VAL A 255 24.25 18.22 -8.83
C VAL A 255 25.55 17.43 -9.02
N ASN A 256 25.99 17.21 -10.26
CA ASN A 256 27.24 16.52 -10.56
C ASN A 256 28.45 17.46 -10.46
N ALA A 257 28.77 17.89 -9.25
CA ALA A 257 29.94 18.73 -8.97
C ALA A 257 31.26 17.94 -9.17
N GLU A 258 32.33 18.66 -9.51
CA GLU A 258 33.68 18.08 -9.63
C GLU A 258 34.24 17.62 -8.28
N ASP A 259 33.98 18.39 -7.21
CA ASP A 259 34.34 18.02 -5.85
C ASP A 259 33.47 16.83 -5.37
N PRO A 260 34.08 15.66 -5.09
CA PRO A 260 33.35 14.48 -4.63
C PRO A 260 32.56 14.71 -3.34
N ALA A 261 33.07 15.52 -2.41
CA ALA A 261 32.42 15.78 -1.13
C ALA A 261 31.16 16.64 -1.31
N LEU A 262 31.25 17.69 -2.14
CA LEU A 262 30.11 18.52 -2.50
C LEU A 262 29.05 17.74 -3.28
N ARG A 263 29.48 16.92 -4.25
CA ARG A 263 28.59 16.04 -5.02
C ARG A 263 27.83 15.08 -4.11
N ALA A 264 28.53 14.42 -3.19
CA ALA A 264 27.91 13.51 -2.23
C ALA A 264 26.90 14.25 -1.33
N ASN A 265 27.23 15.46 -0.87
CA ASN A 265 26.33 16.27 -0.04
C ASN A 265 25.05 16.67 -0.79
N ARG A 266 25.17 17.08 -2.07
CA ARG A 266 24.03 17.40 -2.94
C ARG A 266 23.14 16.18 -3.19
N LEU A 267 23.74 15.01 -3.42
CA LEU A 267 23.02 13.75 -3.56
C LEU A 267 22.29 13.38 -2.26
N GLY A 268 22.93 13.56 -1.09
CA GLY A 268 22.30 13.35 0.20
C GLY A 268 21.11 14.27 0.46
N LEU A 269 21.21 15.56 0.08
CA LEU A 269 20.07 16.49 0.14
C LEU A 269 18.91 16.04 -0.74
N LEU A 270 19.20 15.57 -1.95
CA LEU A 270 18.20 15.04 -2.87
C LEU A 270 17.58 13.73 -2.34
N ALA A 271 18.35 12.87 -1.67
CA ALA A 271 17.84 11.66 -1.05
C ALA A 271 16.87 11.99 0.11
N VAL A 272 17.21 12.94 0.97
CA VAL A 272 16.29 13.43 2.03
C VAL A 272 14.99 13.99 1.44
N LEU A 273 15.09 14.80 0.38
CA LEU A 273 13.93 15.31 -0.34
C LEU A 273 13.07 14.16 -0.91
N HIS A 274 13.71 13.19 -1.56
CA HIS A 274 13.03 12.05 -2.18
C HIS A 274 12.30 11.18 -1.15
N GLU A 275 12.92 10.90 -0.01
CA GLU A 275 12.28 10.15 1.07
C GLU A 275 11.06 10.88 1.64
N ALA A 276 11.19 12.20 1.85
CA ALA A 276 10.07 13.01 2.35
C ALA A 276 8.90 13.00 1.37
N MET A 277 9.18 13.24 0.08
CA MET A 277 8.18 13.34 -0.99
C MET A 277 7.48 12.00 -1.29
N ASN A 278 8.17 10.86 -1.17
CA ASN A 278 7.63 9.55 -1.55
C ASN A 278 7.09 8.71 -0.39
N ARG A 279 6.83 9.32 0.77
CA ARG A 279 6.33 8.60 1.96
C ARG A 279 4.90 8.09 1.81
N VAL A 280 4.03 8.93 1.22
CA VAL A 280 2.60 8.62 1.03
C VAL A 280 2.40 7.79 -0.24
N ALA A 281 3.06 8.17 -1.32
CA ALA A 281 2.99 7.57 -2.66
C ALA A 281 4.25 7.89 -3.47
N ASP A 282 4.57 7.09 -4.48
CA ASP A 282 5.58 7.40 -5.49
C ASP A 282 5.07 8.53 -6.41
N LEU A 283 5.44 9.78 -6.08
CA LEU A 283 4.97 10.96 -6.79
C LEU A 283 5.53 11.04 -8.22
N ALA A 284 6.59 10.29 -8.56
CA ALA A 284 7.11 10.27 -9.93
C ALA A 284 6.12 9.64 -10.92
N LYS A 285 5.20 8.79 -10.43
CA LYS A 285 4.12 8.17 -11.23
C LYS A 285 3.03 9.15 -11.65
N LEU A 286 2.94 10.30 -10.98
CA LEU A 286 1.99 11.37 -11.28
C LEU A 286 2.54 12.35 -12.33
N ALA A 287 3.83 12.28 -12.66
CA ALA A 287 4.43 13.14 -13.67
C ALA A 287 4.04 12.66 -15.07
N VAL A 288 3.30 13.51 -15.79
CA VAL A 288 2.96 13.32 -17.21
C VAL A 288 4.22 13.36 -18.09
#